data_AF-A0A2E6NMI0-F1
#
_entry.id   AF-A0A2E6NMI0-F1
#
_cell.length_a   1.000
_cell.length_b   1.000
_cell.length_c   1.000
_cell.angle_alpha   90.00
_cell.angle_beta   90.00
_cell.angle_gamma   90.00
#
_symmetry.space_group_name_H-M   'P 1'
#
loop_
_entity.id
_entity.type
_entity.pdbx_description
1 polymer ?
#
loop_
_entity_poly.entity_id
_entity_poly.type
_entity_poly.pdbx_seq_one_letter_code
_entity_poly.pdbx_strand_id
1 'polypeptide(L)'
;MKIRIADENPAAEDLIPPKQPDGSGIGVNYAEAYLKVIDVELEPGKKVTCKRKGLMLTFAIGEESGEALMRYIEDGPDVRNILRRALENAAKDAGAKFLVEEGTIYLEI
;
A
#
# COMPACT_ATOMS: atom_id res chain seq x y z
N MET A 1 -15.40 11.64 -3.01
CA MET A 1 -16.20 10.72 -2.16
C MET A 1 -15.25 9.80 -1.43
N LYS A 2 -15.43 9.58 -0.12
CA LYS A 2 -14.60 8.67 0.67
C LYS A 2 -15.23 7.28 0.73
N ILE A 3 -14.49 6.26 0.33
CA ILE A 3 -14.96 4.89 0.15
C ILE A 3 -14.08 3.96 0.97
N ARG A 4 -14.70 3.13 1.83
CA ARG A 4 -13.99 2.08 2.56
C ARG A 4 -13.61 0.95 1.59
N ILE A 5 -12.36 0.50 1.60
CA ILE A 5 -11.91 -0.59 0.71
C ILE A 5 -11.53 -1.86 1.46
N ALA A 6 -10.89 -1.78 2.62
CA ALA A 6 -10.47 -2.94 3.41
C ALA A 6 -10.09 -2.53 4.83
N ASP A 7 -9.88 -3.50 5.73
CA ASP A 7 -9.10 -3.27 6.95
C ASP A 7 -7.63 -3.61 6.69
N GLU A 8 -6.71 -2.95 7.39
CA GLU A 8 -5.29 -3.27 7.38
C GLU A 8 -5.07 -4.73 7.80
N ASN A 9 -4.02 -5.36 7.27
CA ASN A 9 -3.66 -6.71 7.69
C ASN A 9 -2.82 -6.66 8.99
N PRO A 10 -3.39 -6.97 10.18
CA PRO A 10 -2.64 -6.90 11.42
C PRO A 10 -1.48 -7.90 11.47
N ALA A 11 -1.56 -9.01 10.74
CA ALA A 11 -0.48 -10.00 10.70
C ALA A 11 0.77 -9.49 9.94
N ALA A 12 0.65 -8.42 9.14
CA ALA A 12 1.81 -7.81 8.49
C ALA A 12 2.77 -7.19 9.53
N GLU A 13 2.26 -6.69 10.65
CA GLU A 13 3.04 -6.07 11.74
C GLU A 13 4.12 -6.98 12.32
N ASP A 14 3.89 -8.29 12.31
CA ASP A 14 4.85 -9.26 12.81
C ASP A 14 6.03 -9.50 11.84
N LEU A 15 5.91 -8.99 10.61
CA LEU A 15 6.93 -9.06 9.58
C LEU A 15 7.84 -7.83 9.55
N ILE A 16 7.60 -6.84 10.41
CA ILE A 16 8.40 -5.62 10.48
C ILE A 16 9.72 -5.91 11.24
N PRO A 17 10.89 -5.51 10.71
CA PRO A 17 12.14 -5.57 11.45
C PRO A 17 12.08 -4.80 12.78
N PRO A 18 12.68 -5.31 13.88
CA PRO A 18 13.59 -6.45 13.93
C PRO A 18 12.89 -7.82 14.10
N LYS A 19 11.55 -7.91 14.16
CA LYS A 19 10.85 -9.19 14.41
C LYS A 19 11.17 -10.23 13.34
N GLN A 20 11.08 -9.83 12.07
CA GLN A 20 11.43 -10.67 10.93
C GLN A 20 12.21 -9.88 9.88
N PRO A 21 13.54 -9.81 9.98
CA PRO A 21 14.37 -9.14 8.97
C PRO A 21 14.35 -9.95 7.66
N ASP A 22 14.25 -9.24 6.53
CA ASP A 22 14.20 -9.85 5.19
C ASP A 22 15.40 -9.48 4.31
N GLY A 23 16.37 -8.75 4.87
CA GLY A 23 17.58 -8.31 4.17
C GLY A 23 17.36 -7.27 3.07
N SER A 24 16.12 -6.80 2.85
CA SER A 24 15.77 -5.88 1.76
C SER A 24 16.06 -4.41 2.06
N GLY A 25 16.14 -4.06 3.35
CA GLY A 25 16.22 -2.67 3.80
C GLY A 25 14.94 -1.84 3.61
N ILE A 26 13.87 -2.43 3.06
CA ILE A 26 12.58 -1.76 2.80
C ILE A 26 11.36 -2.54 3.29
N GLY A 27 11.56 -3.69 3.94
CA GLY A 27 10.48 -4.50 4.51
C GLY A 27 9.55 -5.11 3.45
N VAL A 28 10.13 -5.80 2.46
CA VAL A 28 9.40 -6.52 1.41
C VAL A 28 8.35 -7.48 1.99
N ASN A 29 8.69 -8.26 3.02
CA ASN A 29 7.74 -9.22 3.59
C ASN A 29 6.52 -8.52 4.22
N TYR A 30 6.77 -7.45 4.98
CA TYR A 30 5.73 -6.59 5.53
C TYR A 30 4.84 -6.02 4.42
N ALA A 31 5.46 -5.45 3.38
CA ALA A 31 4.74 -4.86 2.26
C ALA A 31 3.86 -5.87 1.54
N GLU A 32 4.39 -7.04 1.18
CA GLU A 32 3.61 -8.08 0.51
C GLU A 32 2.43 -8.57 1.34
N ALA A 33 2.62 -8.75 2.65
CA ALA A 33 1.52 -9.14 3.53
C ALA A 33 0.46 -8.04 3.66
N TYR A 34 0.89 -6.79 3.73
CA TYR A 34 -0.01 -5.64 3.81
C TYR A 34 -0.85 -5.48 2.53
N LEU A 35 -0.23 -5.60 1.35
CA LEU A 35 -0.92 -5.37 0.07
C LEU A 35 -2.01 -6.39 -0.25
N LYS A 36 -1.99 -7.57 0.37
CA LYS A 36 -2.98 -8.66 0.12
C LYS A 36 -4.42 -8.25 0.38
N VAL A 37 -4.67 -7.28 1.26
CA VAL A 37 -6.04 -6.79 1.54
C VAL A 37 -6.51 -5.77 0.50
N ILE A 38 -5.62 -5.25 -0.35
CA ILE A 38 -5.91 -4.29 -1.41
C ILE A 38 -6.08 -5.06 -2.74
N ASP A 39 -7.08 -5.92 -2.78
CA ASP A 39 -7.59 -6.59 -3.98
C ASP A 39 -9.11 -6.73 -3.82
N VAL A 40 -9.82 -5.63 -4.12
CA VAL A 40 -11.26 -5.50 -3.88
C VAL A 40 -11.98 -4.95 -5.10
N GLU A 41 -13.28 -5.18 -5.18
CA GLU A 41 -14.13 -4.65 -6.23
C GLU A 41 -15.08 -3.62 -5.61
N LEU A 42 -15.00 -2.35 -6.05
CA LEU A 42 -15.83 -1.27 -5.51
C LEU A 42 -17.25 -1.34 -6.06
N GLU A 43 -17.35 -1.54 -7.37
CA GLU A 43 -18.57 -1.65 -8.16
C GLU A 43 -18.29 -2.65 -9.29
N PRO A 44 -19.31 -3.24 -9.93
CA PRO A 44 -19.10 -4.22 -11.00
C PRO A 44 -18.13 -3.69 -12.08
N GLY A 45 -16.98 -4.35 -12.22
CA GLY A 45 -15.94 -3.98 -13.18
C GLY A 45 -14.94 -2.92 -12.70
N LYS A 46 -15.12 -2.31 -11.53
CA LYS A 46 -14.18 -1.34 -10.95
C LYS A 46 -13.37 -1.97 -9.81
N LYS A 47 -12.27 -2.63 -10.18
CA LYS A 47 -11.33 -3.25 -9.23
C LYS A 47 -10.31 -2.26 -8.68
N VAL A 48 -10.02 -2.37 -7.39
CA VAL A 48 -8.92 -1.70 -6.72
C VAL A 48 -7.88 -2.76 -6.38
N THR A 49 -6.70 -2.63 -6.96
CA THR A 49 -5.58 -3.55 -6.70
C THR A 49 -4.31 -2.77 -6.42
N CYS A 50 -3.45 -3.31 -5.56
CA CYS A 50 -2.09 -2.80 -5.43
C CYS A 50 -1.09 -3.95 -5.43
N LYS A 51 -0.07 -3.85 -6.28
CA LYS A 51 0.96 -4.88 -6.43
C LYS A 51 2.34 -4.24 -6.41
N ARG A 52 3.30 -5.02 -5.91
CA ARG A 52 4.71 -4.65 -5.89
C ARG A 52 5.49 -5.46 -6.93
N LYS A 53 6.40 -4.81 -7.65
CA LYS A 53 7.45 -5.46 -8.45
C LYS A 53 8.80 -4.81 -8.15
N GLY A 54 9.65 -5.52 -7.40
CA GLY A 54 10.89 -4.94 -6.91
C GLY A 54 10.60 -3.75 -5.98
N LEU A 55 11.16 -2.58 -6.25
CA LEU A 55 10.89 -1.39 -5.45
C LEU A 55 9.61 -0.65 -5.87
N MET A 56 9.03 -0.97 -7.04
CA MET A 56 7.87 -0.25 -7.56
C MET A 56 6.57 -0.83 -6.99
N LEU A 57 5.70 0.05 -6.51
CA LEU A 57 4.27 -0.22 -6.32
C LEU A 57 3.51 0.30 -7.52
N THR A 58 2.56 -0.50 -7.99
CA THR A 58 1.54 -0.09 -8.96
C THR A 58 0.19 -0.21 -8.26
N PHE A 59 -0.52 0.91 -8.15
CA PHE A 59 -1.86 1.01 -7.58
C PHE A 59 -2.85 1.24 -8.72
N ALA A 60 -3.86 0.40 -8.86
CA ALA A 60 -4.83 0.47 -9.96
C ALA A 60 -6.26 0.58 -9.42
N ILE A 61 -7.07 1.43 -10.04
CA ILE A 61 -8.47 1.71 -9.72
C ILE A 61 -9.26 1.68 -11.05
N GLY A 62 -9.85 0.52 -11.37
CA GLY A 62 -10.49 0.31 -12.67
C GLY A 62 -9.45 0.40 -13.80
N GLU A 63 -9.64 1.37 -14.70
CA GLU A 63 -8.74 1.62 -15.83
C GLU A 63 -7.58 2.57 -15.49
N GLU A 64 -7.70 3.32 -14.37
CA GLU A 64 -6.67 4.24 -13.91
C GLU A 64 -5.61 3.50 -13.09
N SER A 65 -4.36 3.94 -13.20
CA SER A 65 -3.27 3.39 -12.39
C SER A 65 -2.19 4.43 -12.13
N GLY A 66 -1.47 4.24 -11.04
CA GLY A 66 -0.38 5.10 -10.64
C GLY A 66 0.73 4.31 -9.97
N GLU A 67 1.93 4.88 -9.98
CA GLU A 67 3.14 4.18 -9.52
C GLU A 67 3.92 4.98 -8.48
N ALA A 68 4.60 4.26 -7.57
CA ALA A 68 5.52 4.87 -6.63
C ALA A 68 6.63 3.90 -6.21
N LEU A 69 7.83 4.45 -5.94
CA LEU A 69 8.94 3.67 -5.40
C LEU A 69 8.85 3.58 -3.88
N MET A 70 9.02 2.36 -3.35
CA MET A 70 9.24 2.07 -1.94
C MET A 70 10.69 2.40 -1.52
N ARG A 71 11.14 3.62 -1.77
CA ARG A 71 12.48 4.06 -1.38
C ARG A 71 12.51 5.56 -1.16
N TYR A 72 12.61 5.97 0.09
CA TYR A 72 12.68 7.35 0.50
C TYR A 72 13.82 7.52 1.50
N ILE A 73 14.78 8.39 1.16
CA ILE A 73 15.99 8.60 2.00
C ILE A 73 15.60 9.15 3.37
N GLU A 74 14.60 10.04 3.41
CA GLU A 74 14.11 10.71 4.62
C GLU A 74 13.50 9.75 5.63
N ASP A 75 12.96 8.61 5.18
CA ASP A 75 12.25 7.66 6.04
C ASP A 75 13.20 6.62 6.68
N GLY A 76 14.48 6.61 6.30
CA GLY A 76 15.47 5.70 6.88
C GLY A 76 15.03 4.23 6.81
N PRO A 77 15.13 3.47 7.91
CA PRO A 77 14.67 2.07 7.97
C PRO A 77 13.18 1.92 8.38
N ASP A 78 12.38 3.00 8.43
CA ASP A 78 10.96 2.92 8.80
C ASP A 78 10.11 2.35 7.64
N VAL A 79 10.06 1.03 7.57
CA VAL A 79 9.34 0.29 6.52
C VAL A 79 7.84 0.58 6.52
N ARG A 80 7.25 0.96 7.66
CA ARG A 80 5.84 1.36 7.73
C ARG A 80 5.65 2.66 6.98
N ASN A 81 6.47 3.66 7.29
CA ASN A 81 6.35 4.97 6.66
C ASN A 81 6.69 4.89 5.17
N ILE A 82 7.72 4.12 4.79
CA ILE A 82 8.08 3.89 3.38
C ILE A 82 6.88 3.33 2.60
N LEU A 83 6.23 2.28 3.12
CA LEU A 83 5.08 1.68 2.44
C LEU A 83 3.90 2.65 2.38
N ARG A 84 3.57 3.30 3.50
CA ARG A 84 2.44 4.25 3.57
C ARG A 84 2.60 5.37 2.54
N ARG A 85 3.78 5.98 2.49
CA ARG A 85 4.09 7.08 1.57
C ARG A 85 4.10 6.63 0.12
N ALA A 86 4.56 5.42 -0.17
CA ALA A 86 4.49 4.86 -1.52
C ALA A 86 3.03 4.59 -1.94
N LEU A 87 2.19 4.07 -1.05
CA LEU A 87 0.75 3.88 -1.30
C LEU A 87 0.04 5.22 -1.56
N GLU A 88 0.30 6.24 -0.75
CA GLU A 88 -0.27 7.57 -0.93
C GLU A 88 0.11 8.20 -2.27
N ASN A 89 1.38 8.09 -2.67
CA ASN A 89 1.83 8.63 -3.95
C ASN A 89 1.27 7.83 -5.14
N ALA A 90 1.29 6.50 -5.08
CA ALA A 90 0.76 5.67 -6.17
C ALA A 90 -0.76 5.85 -6.34
N ALA A 91 -1.52 5.93 -5.23
CA ALA A 91 -2.94 6.22 -5.29
C ALA A 91 -3.21 7.62 -5.86
N LYS A 92 -2.42 8.63 -5.44
CA LYS A 92 -2.53 10.01 -5.95
C LYS A 92 -2.33 10.06 -7.45
N ASP A 93 -1.33 9.35 -7.95
CA ASP A 93 -1.04 9.23 -9.38
C ASP A 93 -2.17 8.48 -10.13
N ALA A 94 -2.83 7.51 -9.47
CA ALA A 94 -4.04 6.85 -9.94
C ALA A 94 -5.34 7.70 -9.78
N GLY A 95 -5.23 8.98 -9.42
CA GLY A 95 -6.37 9.88 -9.27
C GLY A 95 -7.18 9.74 -7.98
N ALA A 96 -6.63 9.12 -6.93
CA ALA A 96 -7.29 8.96 -5.63
C ALA A 96 -6.37 9.35 -4.46
N LYS A 97 -6.94 9.62 -3.29
CA LYS A 97 -6.18 9.79 -2.06
C LYS A 97 -6.31 8.54 -1.20
N PHE A 98 -5.17 7.93 -0.86
CA PHE A 98 -5.11 6.82 0.07
C PHE A 98 -5.17 7.32 1.50
N LEU A 99 -6.00 6.70 2.33
CA LEU A 99 -6.23 7.08 3.73
C LEU A 99 -6.28 5.84 4.61
N VAL A 100 -5.77 5.96 5.82
CA VAL A 100 -5.96 4.95 6.87
C VAL A 100 -6.43 5.63 8.15
N GLU A 101 -7.52 5.12 8.70
CA GLU A 101 -8.11 5.60 9.94
C GLU A 101 -8.48 4.40 10.79
N GLU A 102 -7.93 4.34 12.01
CA GLU A 102 -8.19 3.27 12.99
C GLU A 102 -8.01 1.84 12.44
N GLY A 103 -7.05 1.66 11.52
CA GLY A 103 -6.79 0.36 10.90
C GLY A 103 -7.71 0.03 9.72
N THR A 104 -8.57 0.95 9.29
CA THR A 104 -9.39 0.81 8.08
C THR A 104 -8.82 1.66 6.95
N ILE A 105 -8.75 1.05 5.77
CA ILE A 105 -8.25 1.66 4.54
C ILE A 105 -9.41 2.27 3.75
N TYR A 106 -9.23 3.52 3.34
CA TYR A 106 -10.16 4.26 2.51
C TYR A 106 -9.47 4.83 1.27
N LEU A 107 -10.28 5.01 0.22
CA LEU A 107 -9.93 5.83 -0.94
C LEU A 107 -10.85 7.04 -1.01
N GLU A 108 -10.28 8.20 -1.26
CA GLU A 108 -11.03 9.41 -1.61
C GLU A 108 -10.80 9.72 -3.09
N ILE A 109 -11.86 9.62 -3.89
CA ILE A 109 -11.90 9.80 -5.36
C ILE A 109 -12.77 10.99 -5.74
#